data_AF-A0A833QZS0-F1
#
_entry.id   AF-A0A833QZS0-F1
#
_cell.length_a   1.000
_cell.length_b   1.000
_cell.length_c   1.000
_cell.angle_alpha   90.00
_cell.angle_beta   90.00
_cell.angle_gamma   90.00
#
_symmetry.space_group_name_H-M   'P 1'
#
loop_
_entity.id
_entity.type
_entity.pdbx_description
1 polymer ?
#
loop_
_entity_poly.entity_id
_entity_poly.type
_entity_poly.pdbx_seq_one_letter_code
_entity_poly.pdbx_strand_id
1 'polypeptide(L)'
;MSSLGVRLPSSKVLNISPATPKSPPSQGNIVTILSIDGGGVRGLIPAAILAFLESKLQELDGEDARIADYFDVISGTSTGGLDDSLEGTAASMDNSSNKNLLKLVQIGNELLKKPVSRVNLENGNIEPLLNGGSNEEELIRFAKILSDERRMRLLRMQME
;
A
#
# COMPACT_ATOMS: atom_id res chain seq x y z
N MET A 1 -13.17 57.92 19.95
CA MET A 1 -13.07 56.46 20.18
C MET A 1 -13.11 55.79 18.82
N SER A 2 -11.93 55.48 18.28
CA SER A 2 -11.72 54.92 16.95
C SER A 2 -11.88 53.39 17.00
N SER A 3 -12.84 52.85 16.23
CA SER A 3 -13.00 51.40 16.09
C SER A 3 -11.95 50.85 15.13
N LEU A 4 -11.01 50.04 15.65
CA LEU A 4 -10.11 49.22 14.83
C LEU A 4 -10.93 48.12 14.14
N GLY A 5 -11.11 48.22 12.83
CA GLY A 5 -11.62 47.13 12.00
C GLY A 5 -10.48 46.16 11.64
N VAL A 6 -10.54 44.94 12.16
CA VAL A 6 -9.61 43.85 11.78
C VAL A 6 -10.07 43.26 10.44
N ARG A 7 -9.25 43.43 9.40
CA ARG A 7 -9.48 42.86 8.06
C ARG A 7 -8.98 41.42 8.04
N LEU A 8 -9.90 40.45 7.99
CA LEU A 8 -9.57 39.05 7.74
C LEU A 8 -9.06 38.88 6.29
N PRO A 9 -7.98 38.10 6.04
CA PRO A 9 -7.52 37.84 4.69
C PRO A 9 -8.48 36.87 3.98
N SER A 10 -8.75 37.16 2.70
CA SER A 10 -9.60 36.35 1.82
C SER A 10 -9.15 34.90 1.79
N SER A 11 -10.10 33.99 2.00
CA SER A 11 -9.97 32.56 1.79
C SER A 11 -9.45 32.27 0.39
N LYS A 12 -8.20 31.80 0.28
CA LYS A 12 -7.75 31.07 -0.92
C LYS A 12 -8.52 29.76 -0.95
N VAL A 13 -9.55 29.70 -1.80
CA VAL A 13 -10.18 28.45 -2.19
C VAL A 13 -9.08 27.61 -2.86
N LEU A 14 -8.63 26.56 -2.18
CA LEU A 14 -7.76 25.54 -2.80
C LEU A 14 -8.61 24.86 -3.87
N ASN A 15 -8.28 25.13 -5.13
CA ASN A 15 -8.88 24.46 -6.27
C ASN A 15 -8.41 23.00 -6.26
N ILE A 16 -9.16 22.15 -5.57
CA ILE A 16 -8.98 20.70 -5.62
C ILE A 16 -9.61 20.19 -6.92
N SER A 17 -8.84 20.24 -8.01
CA SER A 17 -9.21 19.48 -9.21
C SER A 17 -9.29 18.01 -8.83
N PRO A 18 -10.39 17.30 -9.13
CA PRO A 18 -10.47 15.86 -8.89
C PRO A 18 -9.33 15.20 -9.68
N ALA A 19 -8.53 14.39 -9.00
CA ALA A 19 -7.48 13.60 -9.64
C ALA A 19 -8.15 12.76 -10.73
N THR A 20 -7.81 13.03 -11.99
CA THR A 20 -8.27 12.23 -13.12
C THR A 20 -7.76 10.80 -12.94
N PRO A 21 -8.57 9.76 -13.19
CA PRO A 21 -8.09 8.38 -13.19
C PRO A 21 -6.88 8.28 -14.11
N LYS A 22 -5.71 7.94 -13.54
CA LYS A 22 -4.49 7.73 -14.32
C LYS A 22 -4.68 6.45 -15.11
N SER A 23 -4.86 6.57 -16.43
CA SER A 23 -4.85 5.41 -17.31
C SER A 23 -3.49 4.72 -17.23
N PRO A 24 -3.43 3.38 -17.34
CA PRO A 24 -2.15 2.68 -17.50
C PRO A 24 -1.34 3.35 -18.61
N PRO A 25 0.00 3.46 -18.48
CA PRO A 25 0.82 4.12 -19.47
C PRO A 25 0.56 3.49 -20.84
N SER A 26 0.06 4.28 -21.79
CA SER A 26 -0.09 3.86 -23.18
C SER A 26 1.26 3.60 -23.84
N GLN A 27 2.35 4.15 -23.26
CA GLN A 27 3.74 3.92 -23.66
C GLN A 27 4.68 3.87 -22.43
N GLY A 28 5.34 2.72 -22.26
CA GLY A 28 6.29 2.37 -21.19
C GLY A 28 6.46 0.85 -21.08
N ASN A 29 7.66 0.35 -20.73
CA ASN A 29 7.97 -1.09 -20.77
C ASN A 29 7.40 -1.91 -19.59
N ILE A 30 6.92 -1.28 -18.50
CA ILE A 30 6.51 -1.97 -17.28
C ILE A 30 5.15 -1.45 -16.83
N VAL A 31 4.19 -2.37 -16.64
CA VAL A 31 2.88 -2.12 -16.04
C VAL A 31 2.94 -2.55 -14.58
N THR A 32 2.58 -1.68 -13.66
CA THR A 32 2.58 -1.98 -12.22
C THR A 32 1.18 -2.39 -11.76
N ILE A 33 1.07 -3.59 -11.18
CA ILE A 33 -0.21 -4.17 -10.73
C ILE A 33 -0.11 -4.46 -9.24
N LEU A 34 -1.09 -3.97 -8.48
CA LEU A 34 -1.30 -4.34 -7.08
C LEU A 34 -2.54 -5.25 -7.02
N SER A 35 -2.37 -6.46 -6.49
CA SER A 35 -3.48 -7.34 -6.16
C SER A 35 -3.59 -7.51 -4.66
N ILE A 36 -4.80 -7.37 -4.12
CA ILE A 36 -5.11 -7.54 -2.70
C ILE A 36 -6.19 -8.60 -2.58
N ASP A 37 -5.89 -9.68 -1.86
CA ASP A 37 -6.87 -10.74 -1.70
C ASP A 37 -7.93 -10.42 -0.64
N GLY A 38 -9.12 -10.97 -0.84
CA GLY A 38 -10.26 -10.77 0.05
C GLY A 38 -10.19 -11.60 1.34
N GLY A 39 -10.69 -11.06 2.44
CA GLY A 39 -10.66 -11.79 3.70
C GLY A 39 -11.59 -11.27 4.80
N GLY A 40 -12.57 -10.43 4.46
CA GLY A 40 -13.42 -9.75 5.43
C GLY A 40 -12.59 -8.86 6.37
N VAL A 41 -12.80 -8.97 7.68
CA VAL A 41 -12.04 -8.18 8.68
C VAL A 41 -10.52 -8.44 8.62
N ARG A 42 -10.10 -9.59 8.07
CA ARG A 42 -8.68 -9.94 7.89
C ARG A 42 -7.95 -9.06 6.89
N GLY A 43 -8.68 -8.26 6.09
CA GLY A 43 -8.11 -7.20 5.25
C GLY A 43 -7.26 -6.18 6.01
N LEU A 44 -7.36 -6.13 7.34
CA LEU A 44 -6.45 -5.36 8.19
C LEU A 44 -4.98 -5.82 8.11
N ILE A 45 -4.72 -7.09 7.81
CA ILE A 45 -3.36 -7.61 7.63
C ILE A 45 -2.70 -6.96 6.40
N PRO A 46 -3.22 -7.11 5.17
CA PRO A 46 -2.64 -6.44 4.00
C PRO A 46 -2.74 -4.91 4.12
N ALA A 47 -3.73 -4.35 4.82
CA ALA A 47 -3.80 -2.91 5.07
C ALA A 47 -2.61 -2.40 5.88
N ALA A 48 -2.14 -3.15 6.90
CA ALA A 48 -0.94 -2.78 7.66
C ALA A 48 0.31 -2.80 6.77
N ILE A 49 0.43 -3.78 5.87
CA ILE A 49 1.53 -3.86 4.89
C ILE A 49 1.50 -2.68 3.92
N LEU A 50 0.32 -2.33 3.40
CA LEU A 50 0.15 -1.20 2.50
C LEU A 50 0.41 0.14 3.19
N ALA A 51 0.01 0.29 4.44
CA ALA A 51 0.32 1.48 5.23
C ALA A 51 1.83 1.66 5.40
N PHE A 52 2.56 0.57 5.65
CA PHE A 52 4.02 0.60 5.69
C PHE A 52 4.59 0.99 4.33
N LEU A 53 4.17 0.34 3.23
CA LEU A 53 4.63 0.67 1.89
C LEU A 53 4.37 2.15 1.53
N GLU A 54 3.17 2.66 1.79
CA GLU A 54 2.81 4.05 1.53
C GLU A 54 3.69 5.02 2.31
N SER A 55 4.00 4.74 3.57
CA SER A 55 4.92 5.58 4.35
C SER A 55 6.32 5.64 3.73
N LYS A 56 6.82 4.53 3.18
CA LYS A 56 8.13 4.51 2.48
C LYS A 56 8.09 5.25 1.15
N LEU A 57 6.96 5.22 0.45
CA LEU A 57 6.78 6.03 -0.76
C LEU A 57 6.71 7.53 -0.41
N GLN A 58 6.06 7.89 0.70
CA GLN A 58 6.01 9.26 1.19
C GLN A 58 7.38 9.79 1.64
N GLU A 59 8.21 8.95 2.26
CA GLU A 59 9.61 9.29 2.58
C GLU A 59 10.43 9.58 1.31
N LEU A 60 10.15 8.89 0.20
CA LEU A 60 10.90 9.02 -1.05
C LEU A 60 10.43 10.17 -1.95
N ASP A 61 9.12 10.38 -2.04
CA ASP A 61 8.49 11.27 -3.04
C ASP A 61 7.60 12.37 -2.44
N GLY A 62 7.50 12.44 -1.11
CA GLY A 62 6.76 13.48 -0.38
C GLY A 62 5.43 13.02 0.24
N GLU A 63 4.95 13.77 1.23
CA GLU A 63 3.78 13.41 2.06
C GLU A 63 2.47 13.21 1.27
N ASP A 64 2.36 13.77 0.06
CA ASP A 64 1.20 13.63 -0.82
C ASP A 64 1.23 12.34 -1.66
N ALA A 65 2.31 11.56 -1.62
CA ALA A 65 2.40 10.29 -2.31
C ALA A 65 1.33 9.32 -1.78
N ARG A 66 0.58 8.71 -2.71
CA ARG A 66 -0.42 7.67 -2.40
C ARG A 66 -0.14 6.42 -3.22
N ILE A 67 -0.52 5.24 -2.71
CA ILE A 67 -0.39 3.95 -3.44
C ILE A 67 -0.90 4.05 -4.89
N ALA A 68 -2.03 4.73 -5.11
CA ALA A 68 -2.64 4.90 -6.43
C ALA A 68 -1.78 5.69 -7.45
N ASP A 69 -0.72 6.37 -7.02
CA ASP A 69 0.20 7.03 -7.92
C ASP A 69 1.23 6.09 -8.57
N TYR A 70 1.45 4.91 -7.97
CA TYR A 70 2.53 3.98 -8.32
C TYR A 70 2.02 2.72 -9.03
N PHE A 71 0.73 2.44 -8.95
CA PHE A 71 0.09 1.27 -9.54
C PHE A 71 -0.89 1.68 -10.63
N ASP A 72 -0.71 1.09 -11.81
CA ASP A 72 -1.59 1.29 -12.96
C ASP A 72 -2.91 0.57 -12.80
N VAL A 73 -2.86 -0.59 -12.16
CA VAL A 73 -4.03 -1.43 -11.89
C VAL A 73 -3.99 -1.85 -10.44
N ILE A 74 -5.11 -1.61 -9.75
CA ILE A 74 -5.35 -2.14 -8.41
C ILE A 74 -6.54 -3.09 -8.52
N SER A 75 -6.31 -4.37 -8.27
CA SER A 75 -7.35 -5.40 -8.23
C SER A 75 -7.54 -5.90 -6.81
N GLY A 76 -8.79 -6.19 -6.45
CA GLY A 76 -9.09 -6.91 -5.23
C GLY A 76 -10.26 -7.87 -5.45
N THR A 77 -10.18 -9.06 -4.88
CA THR A 77 -11.28 -10.01 -4.89
C THR A 77 -12.01 -9.94 -3.55
N SER A 78 -13.34 -9.99 -3.54
CA SER A 78 -14.13 -10.06 -2.30
C SER A 78 -14.76 -11.45 -2.19
N THR A 79 -13.92 -12.45 -1.93
CA THR A 79 -14.27 -13.78 -1.40
C THR A 79 -13.01 -14.62 -1.25
N GLY A 80 -12.65 -14.98 0.00
CA GLY A 80 -12.21 -16.34 0.32
C GLY A 80 -10.83 -16.85 -0.08
N GLY A 81 -9.79 -16.03 -0.19
CA GLY A 81 -8.41 -16.52 -0.17
C GLY A 81 -7.57 -15.51 0.57
N LEU A 82 -7.17 -15.72 1.82
CA LEU A 82 -5.80 -16.16 2.08
C LEU A 82 -5.62 -16.60 3.55
N ASP A 83 -4.48 -17.27 3.69
CA ASP A 83 -3.72 -17.72 4.86
C ASP A 83 -4.32 -18.86 5.70
N ASP A 84 -3.94 -20.09 5.34
CA ASP A 84 -4.13 -21.32 6.12
C ASP A 84 -3.38 -21.28 7.46
N SER A 85 -2.45 -20.33 7.67
CA SER A 85 -1.69 -20.18 8.91
C SER A 85 -2.43 -19.40 10.01
N LEU A 86 -3.57 -18.76 9.72
CA LEU A 86 -4.30 -18.01 10.73
C LEU A 86 -5.13 -18.95 11.62
N GLU A 87 -4.93 -18.85 12.93
CA GLU A 87 -5.62 -19.70 13.90
C GLU A 87 -6.59 -18.92 14.82
N GLY A 88 -7.62 -19.63 15.29
CA GLY A 88 -8.61 -19.12 16.24
C GLY A 88 -9.44 -17.97 15.67
N THR A 89 -9.67 -16.91 16.47
CA THR A 89 -10.52 -15.78 16.05
C THR A 89 -9.99 -15.04 14.82
N ALA A 90 -8.69 -15.11 14.55
CA ALA A 90 -8.06 -14.46 13.40
C ALA A 90 -8.39 -15.19 12.09
N ALA A 91 -8.79 -16.46 12.15
CA ALA A 91 -9.28 -17.20 10.99
C ALA A 91 -10.69 -16.75 10.56
N SER A 92 -11.48 -16.21 11.49
CA SER A 92 -12.84 -15.72 11.24
C SER A 92 -12.82 -14.48 10.34
N MET A 93 -13.56 -14.51 9.25
CA MET A 93 -13.64 -13.39 8.29
C MET A 93 -14.60 -12.27 8.74
N ASP A 94 -15.44 -12.53 9.73
CA ASP A 94 -16.53 -11.65 10.19
C ASP A 94 -16.41 -11.23 11.66
N ASN A 95 -15.40 -11.74 12.39
CA ASN A 95 -15.21 -11.39 13.80
C ASN A 95 -14.60 -9.99 13.94
N SER A 96 -15.46 -8.98 14.04
CA SER A 96 -15.08 -7.58 14.21
C SER A 96 -14.95 -7.16 15.68
N SER A 97 -14.75 -8.08 16.62
CA SER A 97 -14.50 -7.71 18.01
C SER A 97 -13.22 -6.87 18.10
N ASN A 98 -13.19 -5.84 18.95
CA ASN A 98 -12.01 -4.97 19.11
C ASN A 98 -10.72 -5.76 19.38
N LYS A 99 -10.80 -6.84 20.17
CA LYS A 99 -9.68 -7.74 20.43
C LYS A 99 -9.16 -8.40 19.14
N ASN A 100 -10.05 -8.86 18.27
CA ASN A 100 -9.66 -9.48 17.01
C ASN A 100 -9.08 -8.46 16.03
N LEU A 101 -9.67 -7.26 15.93
CA LEU A 101 -9.17 -6.20 15.06
C LEU A 101 -7.74 -5.77 15.46
N LEU A 102 -7.49 -5.56 16.76
CA LEU A 102 -6.15 -5.26 17.26
C LEU A 102 -5.16 -6.40 16.98
N LYS A 103 -5.61 -7.66 17.14
CA LYS A 103 -4.79 -8.84 16.83
C LYS A 103 -4.41 -8.89 15.34
N LEU A 104 -5.33 -8.59 14.44
CA LEU A 104 -5.07 -8.60 12.99
C LEU A 104 -4.06 -7.53 12.57
N VAL A 105 -4.17 -6.32 13.14
CA VAL A 105 -3.17 -5.26 12.93
C VAL A 105 -1.81 -5.68 13.47
N GLN A 106 -1.77 -6.30 14.66
CA GLN A 106 -0.54 -6.83 15.24
C GLN A 106 0.09 -7.90 14.35
N ILE A 107 -0.70 -8.85 13.82
CA ILE A 107 -0.22 -9.87 12.88
C ILE A 107 0.42 -9.21 11.64
N GLY A 108 -0.26 -8.22 11.04
CA GLY A 108 0.29 -7.48 9.90
C GLY A 108 1.64 -6.81 10.21
N ASN A 109 1.77 -6.19 11.38
CA ASN A 109 3.02 -5.58 11.82
C ASN A 109 4.12 -6.62 12.11
N GLU A 110 3.77 -7.78 12.68
CA GLU A 110 4.71 -8.88 12.92
C GLU A 110 5.19 -9.51 11.60
N LEU A 111 4.34 -9.59 10.58
CA LEU A 111 4.71 -10.08 9.25
C LEU A 111 5.83 -9.23 8.62
N LEU A 112 5.86 -7.91 8.84
CA LEU A 112 6.94 -7.06 8.36
C LEU A 112 8.32 -7.51 8.89
N LYS A 113 8.37 -8.04 10.11
CA LYS A 113 9.62 -8.48 10.76
C LYS A 113 10.01 -9.92 10.40
N LYS A 114 9.12 -10.70 9.80
CA LYS A 114 9.41 -12.07 9.37
C LYS A 114 10.31 -12.09 8.13
N PRO A 115 11.09 -13.16 7.92
CA PRO A 115 11.85 -13.32 6.69
C PRO A 115 10.92 -13.38 5.47
N VAL A 116 11.41 -12.87 4.34
CA VAL A 116 10.74 -13.05 3.04
C VAL A 116 10.52 -14.54 2.81
N SER A 117 9.34 -14.91 2.34
CA SER A 117 9.01 -16.30 2.04
C SER A 117 8.83 -16.52 0.54
N ARG A 118 9.04 -17.75 0.08
CA ARG A 118 8.79 -18.20 -1.29
C ARG A 118 7.90 -19.44 -1.27
N VAL A 119 7.14 -19.62 -2.35
CA VAL A 119 6.43 -20.86 -2.59
C VAL A 119 7.39 -21.85 -3.22
N ASN A 120 7.56 -22.98 -2.57
CA ASN A 120 8.23 -24.13 -3.14
C ASN A 120 7.33 -24.74 -4.21
N LEU A 121 7.73 -24.64 -5.48
CA LEU A 121 6.90 -25.05 -6.62
C LEU A 121 6.73 -26.57 -6.73
N GLU A 122 7.53 -27.37 -6.02
CA GLU A 122 7.44 -28.83 -6.07
C GLU A 122 6.35 -29.35 -5.14
N ASN A 123 6.17 -28.74 -3.96
CA ASN A 123 5.23 -29.21 -2.94
C ASN A 123 4.14 -28.19 -2.56
N GLY A 124 4.21 -26.95 -3.07
CA GLY A 124 3.26 -25.88 -2.79
C GLY A 124 3.43 -25.20 -1.42
N ASN A 125 4.43 -25.58 -0.64
CA ASN A 125 4.64 -25.05 0.71
C ASN A 125 5.30 -23.66 0.66
N ILE A 126 4.95 -22.81 1.64
CA ILE A 126 5.59 -21.52 1.85
C ILE A 126 6.79 -21.72 2.77
N GLU A 127 7.99 -21.38 2.30
CA GLU A 127 9.25 -21.50 3.05
C GLU A 127 10.04 -20.18 3.07
N PRO A 128 10.80 -19.89 4.15
CA PRO A 128 11.64 -18.71 4.20
C PRO A 128 12.69 -18.73 3.09
N LEU A 129 12.86 -17.60 2.42
CA LEU A 129 13.93 -17.38 1.46
C LEU A 129 15.27 -17.21 2.19
N LEU A 130 16.19 -18.14 1.95
CA LEU A 130 17.55 -18.03 2.47
C LEU A 130 18.21 -16.72 1.99
N ASN A 131 18.78 -15.96 2.94
CA ASN A 131 19.40 -14.64 2.72
C ASN A 131 18.46 -13.57 2.14
N GLY A 132 17.14 -13.76 2.21
CA GLY A 132 16.15 -12.82 1.66
C GLY A 132 15.89 -11.57 2.50
N GLY A 133 16.47 -11.48 3.70
CA GLY A 133 16.13 -10.42 4.66
C GLY A 133 14.69 -10.54 5.18
N SER A 134 14.24 -9.48 5.86
CA SER A 134 12.88 -9.32 6.34
C SER A 134 11.93 -8.78 5.25
N ASN A 135 10.62 -9.00 5.42
CA ASN A 135 9.61 -8.40 4.53
C ASN A 135 9.68 -6.87 4.54
N GLU A 136 10.03 -6.25 5.67
CA GLU A 136 10.24 -4.81 5.79
C GLU A 136 11.35 -4.30 4.88
N GLU A 137 12.52 -4.95 4.90
CA GLU A 137 13.66 -4.60 4.06
C GLU A 137 13.32 -4.75 2.57
N GLU A 138 12.63 -5.82 2.19
CA GLU A 138 12.21 -6.01 0.80
C GLU A 138 11.12 -5.01 0.39
N LEU A 139 10.21 -4.61 1.27
CA LEU A 139 9.22 -3.56 0.99
C LEU A 139 9.88 -2.19 0.83
N ILE A 140 10.91 -1.87 1.60
CA ILE A 140 11.70 -0.64 1.41
C ILE A 140 12.38 -0.66 0.03
N ARG A 141 13.00 -1.79 -0.34
CA ARG A 141 13.59 -1.97 -1.67
C ARG A 141 12.55 -1.84 -2.78
N PHE A 142 11.37 -2.43 -2.58
CA PHE A 142 10.27 -2.37 -3.53
C PHE A 142 9.72 -0.94 -3.68
N ALA A 143 9.56 -0.20 -2.57
CA ALA A 143 9.17 1.21 -2.60
C ALA A 143 10.14 2.04 -3.45
N LYS A 144 11.44 1.76 -3.36
CA LYS A 144 12.46 2.42 -4.20
C LYS A 144 12.27 2.11 -5.68
N ILE A 145 12.01 0.85 -6.03
CA ILE A 145 11.73 0.44 -7.42
C ILE A 145 10.49 1.17 -7.97
N LEU A 146 9.41 1.24 -7.20
CA LEU A 146 8.19 1.95 -7.59
C LEU A 146 8.42 3.46 -7.76
N SER A 147 9.15 4.08 -6.83
CA SER A 147 9.51 5.50 -6.91
C SER A 147 10.34 5.82 -8.15
N ASP A 148 11.35 5.01 -8.44
CA ASP A 148 12.20 5.21 -9.62
C ASP A 148 11.42 5.01 -10.93
N GLU A 149 10.53 4.01 -11.00
CA GLU A 149 9.64 3.81 -12.15
C GLU A 149 8.73 5.02 -12.36
N ARG A 150 8.05 5.50 -11.30
CA ARG A 150 7.15 6.66 -11.37
C ARG A 150 7.88 7.89 -11.89
N ARG A 151 9.10 8.16 -11.39
CA ARG A 151 9.92 9.30 -11.83
C ARG A 151 10.27 9.19 -13.32
N MET A 152 10.67 8.00 -13.77
CA MET A 152 10.97 7.76 -15.19
C MET A 152 9.73 7.96 -16.06
N ARG A 153 8.55 7.57 -15.58
CA ARG A 153 7.27 7.75 -16.28
C ARG A 153 6.91 9.23 -16.44
N LEU A 154 7.06 10.02 -15.38
CA LEU A 154 6.80 11.47 -15.42
C LEU A 154 7.78 12.21 -16.34
N LEU A 155 9.05 11.80 -16.37
CA LEU A 155 10.04 12.38 -17.28
C LEU A 155 9.69 12.10 -18.75
N ARG A 156 9.18 10.91 -19.07
CA ARG A 156 8.76 10.57 -20.44
C ARG A 156 7.59 11.43 -20.92
N MET A 157 6.59 11.65 -20.06
CA MET A 157 5.44 12.51 -20.37
C MET A 157 5.84 13.97 -20.64
N GLN A 158 6.97 14.44 -20.11
CA GLN A 158 7.47 15.80 -20.37
C GLN A 158 8.26 15.92 -21.68
N MET A 159 8.66 14.79 -22.28
CA MET A 159 9.36 14.75 -23.56
C MET A 159 8.41 14.62 -24.76
N GLU A 160 7.11 14.45 -24.52
CA GLU A 160 6.02 14.38 -25.50
C GLU A 160 5.31 15.74 -25.63
#